data_AF-A0A7C2T5L8-F1
#
_entry.id   AF-A0A7C2T5L8-F1
#
_cell.length_a   1.000
_cell.length_b   1.000
_cell.length_c   1.000
_cell.angle_alpha   90.00
_cell.angle_beta   90.00
_cell.angle_gamma   90.00
#
_symmetry.space_group_name_H-M   'P 1'
#
loop_
_entity.id
_entity.type
_entity.pdbx_description
1 polymer ?
#
loop_
_entity_poly.entity_id
_entity_poly.type
_entity_poly.pdbx_seq_one_letter_code
_entity_poly.pdbx_strand_id
1 'polypeptide(L)'
;TPPPPLDPASSYDPAKDRRYQGVDVPTTESLKTTLARVAPLFQSEIAPRLKRGESLLIAAHGNSLRALVKLLMNVSDEEIVDVEIPTGNPLLFEFEKGSIKPISARYLDAARATPLPQRA
;
A
#
# COMPACT_ATOMS: atom_id res chain seq x y z
N THR A 1 -2.39 12.46 11.14
CA THR A 1 -1.22 12.57 12.04
C THR A 1 -0.81 11.18 12.51
N PRO A 2 0.45 10.96 12.94
CA PRO A 2 0.84 9.65 13.47
C PRO A 2 0.18 9.40 14.84
N PRO A 3 -0.06 8.13 15.22
CA PRO A 3 -0.44 7.77 16.57
C PRO A 3 0.72 8.04 17.56
N PRO A 4 0.47 7.97 18.88
CA PRO A 4 1.53 8.06 19.87
C PRO A 4 2.67 7.05 19.59
N PRO A 5 3.94 7.43 19.81
CA PRO A 5 5.08 6.51 19.71
C PRO A 5 4.91 5.29 20.61
N LEU A 6 5.44 4.15 20.14
CA LEU A 6 5.58 2.95 20.93
C LEU A 6 6.44 3.24 22.18
N ASP A 7 6.00 2.73 23.33
CA ASP A 7 6.77 2.78 24.57
C ASP A 7 8.11 2.03 24.39
N PRO A 8 9.28 2.66 24.67
CA PRO A 8 10.58 1.98 24.62
C PRO A 8 10.67 0.72 25.50
N ALA A 9 9.88 0.65 26.58
CA ALA A 9 9.81 -0.51 27.46
C ALA A 9 8.86 -1.61 26.94
N SER A 10 8.12 -1.36 25.85
CA SER A 10 7.18 -2.32 25.28
C SER A 10 7.85 -3.66 24.93
N SER A 11 7.18 -4.76 25.28
CA SER A 11 7.56 -6.11 24.87
C SER A 11 7.24 -6.40 23.39
N TYR A 12 6.45 -5.53 22.75
CA TYR A 12 6.05 -5.62 21.34
C TYR A 12 6.93 -4.79 20.41
N ASP A 13 8.05 -4.25 20.89
CA ASP A 13 9.01 -3.50 20.06
C ASP A 13 9.69 -4.41 19.03
N PRO A 14 9.41 -4.25 17.71
CA PRO A 14 10.00 -5.08 16.68
C PRO A 14 11.50 -4.88 16.56
N ALA A 15 12.04 -3.72 16.98
CA ALA A 15 13.47 -3.45 16.91
C ALA A 15 14.30 -4.39 17.80
N LYS A 16 13.67 -4.99 18.83
CA LYS A 16 14.29 -6.00 19.72
C LYS A 16 14.32 -7.39 19.10
N ASP A 17 13.55 -7.63 18.03
CA ASP A 17 13.51 -8.92 17.36
C ASP A 17 14.66 -9.04 16.35
N ARG A 18 15.38 -10.18 16.42
CA ARG A 18 16.53 -10.51 15.55
C ARG A 18 16.23 -10.32 14.06
N ARG A 19 14.98 -10.50 13.62
CA ARG A 19 14.57 -10.35 12.22
C ARG A 19 14.72 -8.93 11.68
N TYR A 20 14.78 -7.93 12.57
CA TYR A 20 14.90 -6.52 12.21
C TYR A 20 16.26 -5.93 12.56
N GLN A 21 17.28 -6.76 12.81
CA GLN A 21 18.65 -6.28 13.03
C GLN A 21 19.15 -5.47 11.84
N GLY A 22 19.63 -4.24 12.11
CA GLY A 22 20.11 -3.31 11.09
C GLY A 22 19.00 -2.60 10.30
N VAL A 23 17.73 -2.81 10.65
CA VAL A 23 16.59 -2.10 10.07
C VAL A 23 16.23 -0.95 11.01
N ASP A 24 16.07 0.25 10.45
CA ASP A 24 15.50 1.39 11.18
C ASP A 24 13.99 1.19 11.33
N VAL A 25 13.58 0.65 12.48
CA VAL A 25 12.18 0.34 12.77
C VAL A 25 11.52 1.58 13.40
N PRO A 26 10.49 2.17 12.76
CA PRO A 26 9.83 3.34 13.31
C PRO A 26 9.02 2.99 14.56
N THR A 27 9.05 3.87 15.57
CA THR A 27 8.23 3.74 16.79
C THR A 27 6.79 4.17 16.59
N THR A 28 6.47 4.90 15.52
CA THR A 28 5.10 5.23 15.09
C THR A 28 5.07 5.52 13.60
N GLU A 29 3.94 5.23 12.95
CA GLU A 29 3.72 5.57 11.54
C GLU A 29 2.33 6.18 11.32
N SER A 30 2.29 7.19 10.47
CA SER A 30 1.06 7.65 9.83
C SER A 30 0.91 7.03 8.43
N LEU A 31 -0.23 7.25 7.78
CA LEU A 31 -0.38 6.89 6.36
C LEU A 31 0.66 7.60 5.47
N LYS A 32 0.99 8.86 5.79
CA LYS A 32 2.02 9.64 5.07
C LYS A 32 3.41 9.02 5.18
N THR A 33 3.83 8.62 6.39
CA THR A 33 5.15 7.97 6.57
C THR A 33 5.17 6.57 5.96
N THR A 34 4.04 5.84 6.03
CA THR A 34 3.88 4.55 5.33
C THR A 34 4.06 4.73 3.82
N LEU A 35 3.43 5.75 3.22
CA LEU A 35 3.59 6.07 1.80
C LEU A 35 5.04 6.38 1.45
N ALA A 36 5.74 7.13 2.29
CA ALA A 36 7.15 7.51 2.06
C ALA A 36 8.09 6.30 1.94
N ARG A 37 7.84 5.20 2.65
CA ARG A 37 8.61 3.95 2.51
C ARG A 37 8.07 2.99 1.44
N VAL A 38 6.78 3.05 1.11
CA VAL A 38 6.18 2.21 0.06
C VAL A 38 6.53 2.73 -1.34
N ALA A 39 6.60 4.06 -1.53
CA ALA A 39 6.87 4.66 -2.84
C ALA A 39 8.22 4.22 -3.46
N PRO A 40 9.34 4.17 -2.71
CA PRO A 40 10.61 3.65 -3.24
C PRO A 40 10.51 2.20 -3.72
N LEU A 41 9.87 1.31 -2.95
CA LEU A 41 9.65 -0.09 -3.34
C LEU A 41 8.77 -0.17 -4.59
N PHE A 42 7.72 0.64 -4.67
CA PHE A 42 6.87 0.70 -5.84
C PHE A 42 7.66 1.12 -7.09
N GLN A 43 8.47 2.16 -7.01
CA GLN A 43 9.22 2.69 -8.14
C GLN A 43 10.36 1.78 -8.60
N SER A 44 11.08 1.17 -7.66
CA SER A 44 12.26 0.33 -7.96
C SER A 44 11.90 -1.09 -8.38
N GLU A 45 10.84 -1.68 -7.81
CA GLU A 45 10.52 -3.10 -8.01
C GLU A 45 9.20 -3.32 -8.74
N ILE A 46 8.11 -2.72 -8.25
CA ILE A 46 6.75 -3.04 -8.75
C ILE A 46 6.50 -2.43 -10.13
N ALA A 47 6.76 -1.13 -10.29
CA ALA A 47 6.49 -0.40 -11.52
C ALA A 47 7.27 -0.94 -12.74
N PRO A 48 8.57 -1.27 -12.65
CA PRO A 48 9.29 -1.88 -13.78
C PRO A 48 8.74 -3.24 -14.17
N ARG A 49 8.31 -4.06 -13.20
CA ARG A 49 7.70 -5.37 -13.44
C ARG A 49 6.36 -5.25 -14.16
N LEU A 50 5.52 -4.30 -13.74
CA LEU A 50 4.25 -3.99 -14.42
C LEU A 50 4.50 -3.54 -15.87
N LYS A 51 5.49 -2.67 -16.13
CA LYS A 51 5.86 -2.23 -17.48
C LYS A 51 6.34 -3.37 -18.38
N ARG A 52 6.93 -4.44 -17.81
CA ARG A 52 7.30 -5.65 -18.55
C ARG A 52 6.11 -6.57 -18.86
N GLY A 53 4.92 -6.26 -18.35
CA GLY A 53 3.72 -7.08 -18.53
C GLY A 53 3.64 -8.28 -17.59
N GLU A 54 4.39 -8.27 -16.49
CA GLU A 54 4.31 -9.34 -15.48
C GLU A 54 2.99 -9.26 -14.70
N SER A 55 2.38 -10.42 -14.42
CA SER A 55 1.26 -10.51 -13.48
C SER A 55 1.78 -10.61 -12.05
N LEU A 56 1.39 -9.65 -11.20
CA LEU A 56 1.87 -9.56 -9.82
C LEU A 56 0.73 -9.81 -8.83
N LEU A 57 1.01 -10.63 -7.81
CA LEU A 57 0.17 -10.76 -6.61
C LEU A 57 0.87 -10.06 -5.44
N ILE A 58 0.19 -9.11 -4.81
CA ILE A 58 0.70 -8.40 -3.63
C ILE A 58 -0.22 -8.70 -2.45
N ALA A 59 0.29 -9.42 -1.46
CA ALA A 59 -0.38 -9.64 -0.18
C ALA A 59 0.29 -8.78 0.90
N ALA A 60 -0.46 -7.85 1.48
CA ALA A 60 0.05 -6.87 2.43
C ALA A 60 -1.06 -6.43 3.41
N HIS A 61 -0.86 -5.29 4.06
CA HIS A 61 -1.78 -4.74 5.07
C HIS A 61 -2.47 -3.45 4.59
N GLY A 62 -3.53 -3.04 5.29
CA GLY A 62 -4.39 -1.91 4.90
C GLY A 62 -3.64 -0.63 4.50
N ASN A 63 -2.80 -0.07 5.36
CA ASN A 63 -2.10 1.21 5.05
C ASN A 63 -1.09 1.07 3.91
N SER A 64 -0.38 -0.05 3.80
CA SER A 64 0.52 -0.29 2.67
C SER A 64 -0.25 -0.48 1.35
N LEU A 65 -1.41 -1.15 1.38
CA LEU A 65 -2.27 -1.31 0.20
C LEU A 65 -2.92 0.02 -0.21
N ARG A 66 -3.37 0.84 0.75
CA ARG A 66 -3.84 2.21 0.49
C ARG A 66 -2.75 3.05 -0.16
N ALA A 67 -1.51 2.98 0.34
CA ALA A 67 -0.38 3.68 -0.27
C ALA A 67 -0.17 3.25 -1.74
N LEU A 68 -0.30 1.96 -2.06
CA LEU A 68 -0.24 1.48 -3.44
C LEU A 68 -1.42 1.98 -4.28
N VAL A 69 -2.65 1.92 -3.78
CA VAL A 69 -3.85 2.42 -4.46
C VAL A 69 -3.71 3.92 -4.75
N LYS A 70 -3.20 4.71 -3.79
CA LYS A 70 -2.90 6.13 -3.98
C LYS A 70 -1.95 6.36 -5.16
N LEU A 71 -0.86 5.61 -5.23
CA LEU A 71 0.14 5.72 -6.30
C LEU A 71 -0.43 5.30 -7.67
N LEU A 72 -1.25 4.24 -7.70
CA LEU A 72 -1.81 3.68 -8.94
C LEU A 72 -2.97 4.52 -9.49
N MET A 73 -3.81 5.06 -8.61
CA MET A 73 -5.02 5.80 -8.96
C MET A 73 -4.86 7.31 -8.79
N ASN A 74 -3.66 7.82 -8.48
CA ASN A 74 -3.39 9.24 -8.31
C ASN A 74 -4.34 9.93 -7.32
N VAL A 75 -4.61 9.29 -6.18
CA VAL A 75 -5.58 9.77 -5.19
C VAL A 75 -4.95 10.92 -4.38
N SER A 76 -5.72 11.95 -4.08
CA SER A 76 -5.27 13.08 -3.24
C SER A 76 -4.92 12.64 -1.80
N ASP A 77 -4.23 13.51 -1.04
CA ASP A 77 -3.94 13.24 0.38
C ASP A 77 -5.23 13.31 1.22
N GLU A 78 -6.21 14.08 0.76
CA GLU A 78 -7.50 14.30 1.38
C GLU A 78 -8.42 13.10 1.16
N GLU A 79 -8.49 12.54 -0.05
CA GLU A 79 -9.38 11.41 -0.34
C GLU A 79 -8.82 10.06 0.15
N ILE A 80 -7.49 9.90 0.21
CA ILE A 80 -6.91 8.59 0.54
C ILE A 80 -7.22 8.15 1.98
N VAL A 81 -7.54 9.09 2.87
CA VAL A 81 -7.88 8.78 4.27
C VAL A 81 -9.20 8.00 4.38
N ASP A 82 -10.11 8.19 3.41
CA ASP A 82 -11.43 7.57 3.38
C ASP A 82 -11.46 6.27 2.55
N VAL A 83 -10.36 5.93 1.87
CA VAL A 83 -10.26 4.70 1.09
C VAL A 83 -10.15 3.50 2.03
N GLU A 84 -11.10 2.58 1.96
CA GLU A 84 -11.04 1.31 2.69
C GLU A 84 -10.85 0.13 1.75
N ILE A 85 -9.86 -0.72 2.09
CA ILE A 85 -9.60 -1.97 1.38
C ILE A 85 -10.12 -3.13 2.24
N PRO A 86 -11.15 -3.86 1.80
CA PRO A 86 -11.75 -4.96 2.55
C PRO A 86 -10.76 -6.12 2.70
N THR A 87 -10.79 -6.76 3.86
CA THR A 87 -9.90 -7.88 4.16
C THR A 87 -10.29 -9.11 3.35
N GLY A 88 -9.32 -9.74 2.69
CA GLY A 88 -9.53 -11.02 2.00
C GLY A 88 -10.41 -10.93 0.74
N ASN A 89 -10.49 -9.75 0.10
CA ASN A 89 -11.11 -9.58 -1.21
C ASN A 89 -10.06 -9.03 -2.20
N PRO A 90 -9.58 -9.83 -3.17
CA PRO A 90 -8.56 -9.36 -4.11
C PRO A 90 -9.06 -8.19 -4.97
N LEU A 91 -8.29 -7.12 -5.00
CA LEU A 91 -8.48 -5.98 -5.91
C LEU A 91 -7.62 -6.19 -7.16
N LEU A 92 -8.27 -6.51 -8.29
CA LEU A 92 -7.61 -6.70 -9.57
C LEU A 92 -7.44 -5.36 -10.28
N PHE A 93 -6.21 -5.05 -10.66
CA PHE A 93 -5.88 -3.96 -11.58
C PHE A 93 -5.48 -4.53 -12.94
N GLU A 94 -6.04 -3.97 -14.01
CA GLU A 94 -5.57 -4.20 -15.38
C GLU A 94 -4.81 -2.97 -15.86
N PHE A 95 -3.73 -3.17 -16.62
CA PHE A 95 -2.81 -2.10 -16.99
C PHE A 95 -2.66 -1.99 -18.50
N GLU A 96 -2.41 -0.76 -18.97
CA GLU A 96 -2.00 -0.51 -20.35
C GLU A 96 -0.63 -1.16 -20.60
N LYS A 97 -0.50 -1.81 -21.77
CA LYS A 97 0.72 -2.53 -22.14
C LYS A 97 1.93 -1.59 -22.12
N GLY A 98 2.99 -1.97 -21.40
CA GLY A 98 4.22 -1.16 -21.30
C GLY A 98 4.12 0.02 -20.33
N SER A 99 3.01 0.16 -19.60
CA SER A 99 2.70 1.31 -18.76
C SER A 99 2.36 0.88 -17.33
N ILE A 100 2.34 1.86 -16.42
CA ILE A 100 1.79 1.70 -15.07
C ILE A 100 0.40 2.32 -14.96
N LYS A 101 -0.17 2.77 -16.07
CA LYS A 101 -1.50 3.37 -16.15
C LYS A 101 -2.56 2.26 -16.03
N PRO A 102 -3.39 2.24 -14.97
CA PRO A 102 -4.48 1.29 -14.90
C PRO A 102 -5.54 1.59 -15.98
N ILE A 103 -6.07 0.53 -16.59
CA ILE A 103 -7.25 0.53 -17.48
C ILE A 103 -8.51 0.32 -16.64
N SER A 104 -8.45 -0.63 -15.70
CA SER A 104 -9.58 -1.00 -14.84
C SER A 104 -9.07 -1.35 -13.44
N ALA A 105 -9.96 -1.23 -12.47
CA ALA A 105 -9.78 -1.72 -11.11
C ALA A 105 -11.11 -2.28 -10.62
N ARG A 106 -11.12 -3.52 -10.12
CA ARG A 106 -12.32 -4.14 -9.55
C ARG A 106 -11.99 -5.19 -8.51
N TYR A 107 -12.85 -5.32 -7.51
CA TYR A 107 -12.80 -6.46 -6.61
C TYR A 107 -13.21 -7.75 -7.34
N LEU A 108 -12.62 -8.87 -6.96
CA LEU A 108 -12.99 -10.18 -7.49
C LEU A 108 -14.26 -10.73 -6.84
N ASP A 109 -14.55 -10.34 -5.59
CA ASP A 109 -15.82 -10.61 -4.92
C ASP A 109 -16.64 -9.32 -4.86
N ALA A 110 -17.68 -9.25 -5.68
CA ALA A 110 -18.55 -8.08 -5.78
C ALA A 110 -19.40 -7.85 -4.51
N ALA A 111 -19.74 -8.91 -3.76
CA ALA A 111 -20.57 -8.80 -2.56
C ALA A 111 -19.82 -8.17 -1.38
N ARG A 112 -18.49 -8.21 -1.42
CA ARG A 112 -17.59 -7.61 -0.41
C ARG A 112 -16.81 -6.41 -0.97
N ALA A 113 -17.25 -5.84 -2.08
CA ALA A 113 -16.60 -4.70 -2.69
C ALA A 113 -16.87 -3.41 -1.89
N THR A 114 -15.85 -2.57 -1.76
CA THR A 114 -16.01 -1.18 -1.30
C THR A 114 -15.89 -0.23 -2.50
N PRO A 115 -16.40 1.01 -2.40
CA PRO A 115 -16.15 2.02 -3.42
C PRO A 115 -14.66 2.23 -3.65
N LEU A 116 -14.25 2.25 -4.92
CA LEU A 116 -12.88 2.61 -5.31
C LEU A 116 -12.79 4.11 -5.54
N PRO A 117 -11.66 4.76 -5.18
CA PRO A 117 -11.47 6.19 -5.43
C PRO A 117 -11.48 6.47 -6.94
N GLN A 118 -11.93 7.65 -7.34
CA GLN A 118 -11.78 8.08 -8.72
C GLN A 118 -10.35 8.55 -8.96
N ARG A 119 -9.86 8.35 -10.19
CA ARG A 119 -8.55 8.82 -10.57
C ARG A 119 -8.61 10.32 -10.86
N ALA A 120 -7.80 11.09 -10.14
CA ALA A 120 -7.58 12.51 -10.43
C ALA A 120 -6.76 12.70 -11.71
#